data_AF-A0A6A3JM65-F1
#
_entry.id   AF-A0A6A3JM65-F1
#
_cell.length_a   1.000
_cell.length_b   1.000
_cell.length_c   1.000
_cell.angle_alpha   90.00
_cell.angle_beta   90.00
_cell.angle_gamma   90.00
#
_symmetry.space_group_name_H-M   'P 1'
#
loop_
_entity.id
_entity.type
_entity.pdbx_description
1 polymer ?
#
loop_
_entity_poly.entity_id
_entity_poly.type
_entity_poly.pdbx_seq_one_letter_code
_entity_poly.pdbx_strand_id
1 'polypeptide(L)'
;MLKSILVKDCTWPMTTRKQVDGDVATQATAKRAKQHKKIPKQQRVGNFRSYYTYRLGQKHQGELEDDPRLAALDRSWFDGKRGLDIGCNSGDLTIAIAKRLAPSYLLGVDVDPQLISRARGHLKDILRQEQIEKAFGEIPAVKTTSKSDKKGSSAGHVDAESPADVSGEAEQEVVEKKEDEKKSNVKVGDGDAFASEMPLSFRLWKPSMQTQASVPKAIGKAAVGSEFPLNVIFKREDIVADAHAGKEYDFITCFSVTKWIHLFHGDEGIKKVFEKIYELLTPGGRLIIEPQPWKSYHKRKFTSDVTAANYPKIQLRPKDFPKHLVEAVGFRSCEFLEVCQTSSKGFRRPLYVAQK
;
A
#
# COMPACT_ATOMS: atom_id res chain seq x y z
N MET A 1 -35.71 60.07 30.11
CA MET A 1 -35.79 60.58 31.49
C MET A 1 -35.60 59.40 32.43
N LEU A 2 -34.61 59.52 33.31
CA LEU A 2 -34.27 58.58 34.38
C LEU A 2 -35.38 58.47 35.43
N LYS A 3 -35.44 57.34 36.14
CA LYS A 3 -35.43 57.31 37.61
C LYS A 3 -34.88 55.98 38.14
N SER A 4 -33.79 56.11 38.89
CA SER A 4 -33.12 55.13 39.76
C SER A 4 -33.76 55.07 41.15
N ILE A 5 -33.44 54.03 41.92
CA ILE A 5 -33.21 53.90 43.39
C ILE A 5 -32.88 52.39 43.55
N LEU A 6 -31.70 51.86 43.89
CA LEU A 6 -30.59 52.10 44.83
C LEU A 6 -30.87 51.73 46.30
N VAL A 7 -29.90 50.99 46.86
CA VAL A 7 -29.49 50.83 48.28
C VAL A 7 -30.12 49.62 49.02
N LYS A 8 -29.41 48.70 49.70
CA LYS A 8 -28.26 48.82 50.63
C LYS A 8 -27.53 47.48 50.88
N ASP A 9 -26.21 47.55 51.04
CA ASP A 9 -25.30 46.53 51.58
C ASP A 9 -25.46 46.28 53.09
N CYS A 10 -25.00 45.12 53.58
CA CYS A 10 -24.43 44.96 54.94
C CYS A 10 -23.37 43.85 54.98
N THR A 11 -22.26 44.16 55.67
CA THR A 11 -20.96 43.49 55.74
C THR A 11 -20.74 42.66 57.02
N TRP A 12 -19.97 41.55 56.90
CA TRP A 12 -18.88 40.96 57.75
C TRP A 12 -18.81 41.25 59.28
N PRO A 13 -18.34 40.32 60.17
CA PRO A 13 -16.89 39.99 60.23
C PRO A 13 -16.39 38.63 60.85
N MET A 14 -15.17 38.26 60.45
CA MET A 14 -13.97 37.84 61.24
C MET A 14 -13.87 36.54 62.12
N THR A 15 -12.95 35.66 61.68
CA THR A 15 -11.70 35.14 62.34
C THR A 15 -11.72 34.29 63.63
N THR A 16 -11.08 33.11 63.62
CA THR A 16 -9.92 32.69 64.49
C THR A 16 -9.39 31.25 64.24
N ARG A 17 -8.15 31.00 64.71
CA ARG A 17 -7.15 29.95 64.34
C ARG A 17 -7.02 28.79 65.36
N LYS A 18 -6.55 27.62 64.88
CA LYS A 18 -5.66 26.55 65.46
C LYS A 18 -6.08 25.86 66.80
N GLN A 19 -5.85 24.58 67.12
CA GLN A 19 -4.69 23.67 66.89
C GLN A 19 -5.04 22.18 67.25
N VAL A 20 -4.56 21.23 66.43
CA VAL A 20 -3.93 19.87 66.63
C VAL A 20 -4.28 18.96 67.85
N ASP A 21 -4.63 17.69 67.59
CA ASP A 21 -3.90 16.47 68.06
C ASP A 21 -4.55 15.15 67.59
N GLY A 22 -3.71 14.13 67.26
CA GLY A 22 -4.07 12.71 67.35
C GLY A 22 -3.88 11.81 66.11
N ASP A 23 -2.71 11.21 65.97
CA ASP A 23 -2.35 10.15 65.00
C ASP A 23 -3.06 8.80 65.27
N VAL A 24 -3.57 8.14 64.21
CA VAL A 24 -3.59 6.66 64.10
C VAL A 24 -3.32 6.27 62.65
N ALA A 25 -2.14 5.72 62.41
CA ALA A 25 -1.72 5.18 61.12
C ALA A 25 -2.42 3.84 60.82
N THR A 26 -3.14 3.77 59.70
CA THR A 26 -3.53 2.52 59.05
C THR A 26 -2.86 2.44 57.68
N GLN A 27 -1.88 1.54 57.55
CA GLN A 27 -1.22 1.23 56.28
C GLN A 27 -2.19 0.48 55.35
N ALA A 28 -2.82 1.20 54.42
CA ALA A 28 -3.49 0.60 53.28
C ALA A 28 -2.46 0.38 52.16
N THR A 29 -2.24 -0.88 51.79
CA THR A 29 -1.37 -1.30 50.70
C THR A 29 -1.95 -0.81 49.35
N ALA A 30 -1.26 0.13 48.71
CA ALA A 30 -1.61 0.60 47.38
C ALA A 30 -1.33 -0.49 46.33
N LYS A 31 -2.36 -1.22 45.89
CA LYS A 31 -2.28 -2.06 44.69
C LYS A 31 -2.06 -1.15 43.48
N ARG A 32 -0.83 -1.15 42.97
CA ARG A 32 -0.42 -0.43 41.76
C ARG A 32 -1.15 -1.05 40.56
N ALA A 33 -2.26 -0.46 40.15
CA ALA A 33 -2.96 -0.83 38.93
C ALA A 33 -2.00 -0.63 37.75
N LYS A 34 -1.64 -1.73 37.07
CA LYS A 34 -0.92 -1.67 35.79
C LYS A 34 -1.84 -0.96 34.81
N GLN A 35 -1.58 0.33 34.57
CA GLN A 35 -2.17 1.04 33.44
C GLN A 35 -1.69 0.33 32.17
N HIS A 36 -2.55 -0.48 31.58
CA HIS A 36 -2.39 -0.87 30.19
C HIS A 36 -2.37 0.43 29.38
N LYS A 37 -1.19 0.85 28.92
CA LYS A 37 -1.07 1.91 27.92
C LYS A 37 -1.93 1.46 26.76
N LYS A 38 -3.09 2.11 26.56
CA LYS A 38 -3.93 1.87 25.39
C LYS A 38 -3.03 2.13 24.18
N ILE A 39 -2.75 1.07 23.42
CA ILE A 39 -2.04 1.19 22.15
C ILE A 39 -2.81 2.24 21.35
N PRO A 40 -2.15 3.29 20.82
CA PRO A 40 -2.83 4.31 20.04
C PRO A 40 -3.64 3.62 18.95
N LYS A 41 -4.95 3.90 18.88
CA LYS A 41 -5.77 3.37 17.79
C LYS A 41 -5.11 3.79 16.49
N GLN A 42 -4.60 2.82 15.74
CA GLN A 42 -3.90 3.05 14.48
C GLN A 42 -4.77 3.97 13.61
N GLN A 43 -4.23 5.11 13.22
CA GLN A 43 -4.96 6.15 12.51
C GLN A 43 -5.48 5.57 11.20
N ARG A 44 -6.81 5.45 11.08
CA ARG A 44 -7.46 4.86 9.90
C ARG A 44 -7.42 5.87 8.77
N VAL A 45 -6.39 5.77 7.91
CA VAL A 45 -6.17 6.65 6.75
C VAL A 45 -6.80 6.13 5.46
N GLY A 46 -7.76 5.20 5.55
CA GLY A 46 -8.33 4.56 4.36
C GLY A 46 -7.55 3.36 3.83
N ASN A 47 -6.55 2.91 4.59
CA ASN A 47 -5.74 1.72 4.42
C ASN A 47 -6.53 0.41 4.67
N PHE A 48 -7.53 0.12 3.83
CA PHE A 48 -8.31 -1.12 3.96
C PHE A 48 -7.52 -2.31 3.40
N ARG A 49 -7.25 -3.33 4.22
CA ARG A 49 -6.52 -4.56 3.83
C ARG A 49 -7.21 -5.39 2.75
N SER A 50 -8.54 -5.28 2.62
CA SER A 50 -9.35 -6.02 1.64
C SER A 50 -10.00 -5.08 0.64
N TYR A 51 -9.32 -3.97 0.31
CA TYR A 51 -9.88 -2.93 -0.55
C TYR A 51 -10.35 -3.49 -1.90
N TYR A 52 -9.50 -4.24 -2.59
CA TYR A 52 -9.81 -4.77 -3.91
C TYR A 52 -10.88 -5.86 -3.87
N THR A 53 -10.86 -6.75 -2.88
CA THR A 53 -11.94 -7.74 -2.65
C THR A 53 -13.30 -7.07 -2.43
N TYR A 54 -13.35 -6.01 -1.62
CA TYR A 54 -14.58 -5.26 -1.39
C TYR A 54 -14.98 -4.43 -2.62
N ARG A 55 -14.00 -3.94 -3.38
CA ARG A 55 -14.20 -3.14 -4.59
C ARG A 55 -14.88 -3.95 -5.69
N LEU A 56 -14.35 -5.11 -6.03
CA LEU A 56 -14.89 -5.96 -7.08
C LEU A 56 -16.15 -6.71 -6.64
N GLY A 57 -16.41 -6.78 -5.33
CA GLY A 57 -17.47 -7.60 -4.78
C GLY A 57 -17.03 -9.06 -4.73
N GLN A 58 -17.39 -9.77 -3.67
CA GLN A 58 -16.90 -11.13 -3.37
C GLN A 58 -17.16 -12.19 -4.46
N LYS A 59 -17.86 -11.83 -5.55
CA LYS A 59 -18.10 -12.68 -6.72
C LYS A 59 -16.91 -12.75 -7.71
N HIS A 60 -16.01 -11.76 -7.69
CA HIS A 60 -14.78 -11.74 -8.50
C HIS A 60 -13.56 -12.06 -7.62
N GLN A 61 -13.60 -13.20 -6.92
CA GLN A 61 -12.41 -13.74 -6.29
C GLN A 61 -11.50 -14.31 -7.39
N GLY A 62 -10.61 -13.49 -7.93
CA GLY A 62 -9.59 -14.03 -8.84
C GLY A 62 -8.84 -12.97 -9.63
N GLU A 63 -9.55 -12.11 -10.36
CA GLU A 63 -8.89 -11.36 -11.42
C GLU A 63 -9.23 -9.87 -11.35
N LEU A 64 -8.24 -9.06 -10.95
CA LEU A 64 -8.27 -7.62 -11.15
C LEU A 64 -8.18 -7.24 -12.63
N GLU A 65 -7.93 -8.20 -13.53
CA GLU A 65 -7.94 -7.98 -14.98
C GLU A 65 -9.27 -7.40 -15.46
N ASP A 66 -10.36 -7.77 -14.78
CA ASP A 66 -11.72 -7.28 -15.00
C ASP A 66 -12.06 -5.98 -14.25
N ASP A 67 -11.10 -5.32 -13.58
CA ASP A 67 -11.39 -4.04 -12.93
C ASP A 67 -11.84 -3.03 -14.00
N PRO A 68 -13.05 -2.44 -13.88
CA PRO A 68 -13.59 -1.54 -14.90
C PRO A 68 -12.70 -0.31 -15.15
N ARG A 69 -11.81 0.05 -14.21
CA ARG A 69 -10.82 1.09 -14.45
C ARG A 69 -9.89 0.71 -15.58
N LEU A 70 -9.36 -0.52 -15.60
CA LEU A 70 -8.39 -0.96 -16.60
C LEU A 70 -8.97 -0.91 -18.02
N ALA A 71 -10.27 -1.17 -18.18
CA ALA A 71 -10.96 -1.07 -19.47
C ALA A 71 -11.05 0.38 -19.97
N ALA A 72 -11.13 1.37 -19.07
CA ALA A 72 -11.19 2.79 -19.41
C ALA A 72 -9.81 3.42 -19.68
N LEU A 73 -8.70 2.69 -19.48
CA LEU A 73 -7.34 3.19 -19.70
C LEU A 73 -6.87 2.89 -21.12
N ASP A 74 -6.42 3.92 -21.84
CA ASP A 74 -5.76 3.76 -23.13
C ASP A 74 -4.31 3.31 -22.92
N ARG A 75 -3.94 2.16 -23.48
CA ARG A 75 -2.59 1.58 -23.40
C ARG A 75 -1.51 2.55 -23.88
N SER A 76 -1.81 3.41 -24.86
CA SER A 76 -0.86 4.38 -25.42
C SER A 76 -0.35 5.41 -24.41
N TRP A 77 -1.05 5.60 -23.28
CA TRP A 77 -0.62 6.47 -22.19
C TRP A 77 0.42 5.82 -21.26
N PHE A 78 0.56 4.50 -21.32
CA PHE A 78 1.35 3.71 -20.38
C PHE A 78 2.49 2.96 -21.07
N ASP A 79 2.30 2.46 -22.30
CA ASP A 79 3.26 1.57 -22.97
C ASP A 79 4.63 2.23 -23.14
N GLY A 80 5.67 1.60 -22.57
CA GLY A 80 7.03 2.12 -22.55
C GLY A 80 7.21 3.40 -21.71
N LYS A 81 6.20 3.84 -20.96
CA LYS A 81 6.20 5.10 -20.20
C LYS A 81 6.61 4.94 -18.74
N ARG A 82 7.05 6.03 -18.13
CA ARG A 82 7.41 6.11 -16.69
C ARG A 82 6.21 6.61 -15.88
N GLY A 83 5.82 5.83 -14.88
CA GLY A 83 4.61 6.05 -14.10
C GLY A 83 4.81 6.20 -12.59
N LEU A 84 3.90 6.94 -11.96
CA LEU A 84 3.70 7.00 -10.50
C LEU A 84 2.25 6.66 -10.16
N ASP A 85 2.02 5.75 -9.23
CA ASP A 85 0.69 5.43 -8.69
C ASP A 85 0.57 5.89 -7.24
N ILE A 86 -0.24 6.93 -7.01
CA ILE A 86 -0.45 7.54 -5.70
C ILE A 86 -1.59 6.82 -4.96
N GLY A 87 -1.27 6.27 -3.79
CA GLY A 87 -2.22 5.51 -2.97
C GLY A 87 -2.43 4.09 -3.49
N CYS A 88 -1.33 3.39 -3.81
CA CYS A 88 -1.35 2.07 -4.43
C CYS A 88 -1.97 0.97 -3.54
N ASN A 89 -2.18 1.21 -2.24
CA ASN A 89 -2.69 0.25 -1.27
C ASN A 89 -1.81 -1.01 -1.22
N SER A 90 -2.37 -2.22 -1.32
CA SER A 90 -1.62 -3.47 -1.44
C SER A 90 -1.05 -3.73 -2.84
N GLY A 91 -1.08 -2.74 -3.74
CA GLY A 91 -0.42 -2.78 -5.04
C GLY A 91 -1.13 -3.57 -6.13
N ASP A 92 -2.31 -4.13 -5.86
CA ASP A 92 -2.92 -5.09 -6.78
C ASP A 92 -3.34 -4.46 -8.13
N LEU A 93 -3.93 -3.25 -8.12
CA LEU A 93 -4.21 -2.53 -9.36
C LEU A 93 -2.92 -2.04 -10.04
N THR A 94 -1.93 -1.60 -9.27
CA THR A 94 -0.64 -1.15 -9.80
C THR A 94 0.04 -2.28 -10.58
N ILE A 95 0.00 -3.50 -10.03
CA ILE A 95 0.47 -4.72 -10.68
C ILE A 95 -0.35 -5.01 -11.95
N ALA A 96 -1.68 -4.91 -11.89
CA ALA A 96 -2.53 -5.14 -13.06
C ALA A 96 -2.27 -4.13 -14.20
N ILE A 97 -2.03 -2.86 -13.87
CA ILE A 97 -1.59 -1.83 -14.82
C ILE A 97 -0.25 -2.22 -15.45
N ALA A 98 0.71 -2.65 -14.63
CA ALA A 98 2.04 -3.02 -15.13
C ALA A 98 2.00 -4.25 -16.06
N LYS A 99 1.17 -5.25 -15.74
CA LYS A 99 0.95 -6.44 -16.58
C LYS A 99 0.28 -6.08 -17.91
N ARG A 100 -0.82 -5.33 -17.87
CA ARG A 100 -1.70 -5.11 -19.04
C ARG A 100 -1.25 -3.97 -19.95
N LEU A 101 -0.65 -2.93 -19.38
CA LEU A 101 -0.37 -1.67 -20.07
C LEU A 101 1.13 -1.40 -20.28
N ALA A 102 2.00 -2.32 -19.85
CA ALA A 102 3.42 -2.39 -20.17
C ALA A 102 4.24 -1.08 -20.00
N PRO A 103 4.15 -0.36 -18.86
CA PRO A 103 5.06 0.76 -18.61
C PRO A 103 6.51 0.32 -18.55
N SER A 104 7.44 1.20 -18.92
CA SER A 104 8.88 0.94 -18.75
C SER A 104 9.31 1.02 -17.30
N TYR A 105 8.56 1.74 -16.49
CA TYR A 105 8.78 1.90 -15.05
C TYR A 105 7.47 2.32 -14.37
N LEU A 106 7.14 1.70 -13.23
CA LEU A 106 5.99 2.09 -12.42
C LEU A 106 6.34 2.08 -10.92
N LEU A 107 6.28 3.26 -10.31
CA LEU A 107 6.43 3.42 -8.86
C LEU A 107 5.05 3.49 -8.19
N GLY A 108 4.71 2.52 -7.36
CA GLY A 108 3.56 2.61 -6.46
C GLY A 108 3.94 3.17 -5.09
N VAL A 109 3.24 4.22 -4.65
CA VAL A 109 3.43 4.81 -3.32
C VAL A 109 2.17 4.72 -2.46
N ASP A 110 2.36 4.44 -1.17
CA ASP A 110 1.30 4.47 -0.16
C ASP A 110 1.88 4.92 1.19
N VAL A 111 1.05 5.54 2.02
CA VAL A 111 1.47 6.07 3.33
C VAL A 111 1.64 4.95 4.36
N ASP A 112 0.96 3.80 4.17
CA ASP A 112 0.98 2.67 5.11
C ASP A 112 2.13 1.69 4.82
N PRO A 113 3.14 1.56 5.71
CA PRO A 113 4.25 0.63 5.52
C PRO A 113 3.82 -0.84 5.48
N GLN A 114 2.72 -1.22 6.14
CA GLN A 114 2.23 -2.60 6.12
C GLN A 114 1.63 -2.95 4.76
N LEU A 115 0.90 -2.04 4.13
CA LEU A 115 0.36 -2.24 2.79
C LEU A 115 1.48 -2.30 1.75
N ILE A 116 2.49 -1.44 1.86
CA ILE A 116 3.69 -1.51 1.02
C ILE A 116 4.45 -2.83 1.20
N SER A 117 4.55 -3.33 2.44
CA SER A 117 5.15 -4.65 2.69
C SER A 117 4.37 -5.76 1.97
N ARG A 118 3.03 -5.71 1.99
CA ARG A 118 2.17 -6.66 1.26
C ARG A 118 2.35 -6.53 -0.26
N ALA A 119 2.36 -5.32 -0.79
CA ALA A 119 2.57 -5.07 -2.22
C ALA A 119 3.90 -5.65 -2.71
N ARG A 120 4.97 -5.45 -1.93
CA ARG A 120 6.29 -6.05 -2.20
C ARG A 120 6.25 -7.57 -2.08
N GLY A 121 5.49 -8.12 -1.13
CA GLY A 121 5.26 -9.57 -1.00
C GLY A 121 4.60 -10.15 -2.24
N HIS A 122 3.47 -9.56 -2.67
CA HIS A 122 2.74 -9.98 -3.87
C HIS A 122 3.64 -9.96 -5.12
N LEU A 123 4.44 -8.89 -5.30
CA LEU A 123 5.37 -8.80 -6.42
C LEU A 123 6.48 -9.86 -6.37
N LYS A 124 7.00 -10.18 -5.17
CA LYS A 124 7.98 -11.27 -4.98
C LYS A 124 7.39 -12.64 -5.26
N ASP A 125 6.13 -12.87 -4.89
CA ASP A 125 5.45 -14.13 -5.15
C ASP A 125 5.25 -14.33 -6.66
N ILE A 126 4.87 -13.27 -7.39
CA ILE A 126 4.77 -13.29 -8.86
C ILE A 126 6.14 -13.58 -9.49
N LEU A 127 7.19 -12.86 -9.08
CA LEU A 127 8.57 -13.11 -9.53
C LEU A 127 8.99 -14.56 -9.32
N ARG A 128 8.66 -15.14 -8.16
CA ARG A 128 8.96 -16.54 -7.84
C ARG A 128 8.17 -17.50 -8.75
N GLN A 129 6.89 -17.23 -8.99
CA GLN A 129 6.06 -18.05 -9.87
C GLN A 129 6.61 -18.07 -11.31
N GLU A 130 6.95 -16.91 -11.87
CA GLU A 130 7.52 -16.84 -13.23
C GLU A 130 8.89 -17.55 -13.34
N GLN A 131 9.73 -17.45 -12.31
CA GLN A 131 11.00 -18.19 -12.26
C GLN A 131 10.77 -19.71 -12.23
N ILE A 132 9.78 -20.16 -11.47
CA ILE A 132 9.39 -21.57 -11.38
C ILE A 132 8.85 -22.05 -12.74
N GLU A 133 7.93 -21.31 -13.35
CA GLU A 133 7.36 -21.64 -14.67
C GLU A 133 8.43 -21.73 -15.75
N LYS A 134 9.38 -20.78 -15.77
CA LYS A 134 10.51 -20.81 -16.68
C LYS A 134 11.40 -22.03 -16.45
N ALA A 135 11.73 -22.34 -15.19
CA ALA A 135 12.53 -23.51 -14.85
C ALA A 135 11.85 -24.82 -15.26
N PHE A 136 10.52 -24.95 -15.10
CA PHE A 136 9.77 -26.11 -15.57
C PHE A 136 9.72 -26.22 -17.10
N GLY A 137 9.64 -25.09 -17.81
CA GLY A 137 9.68 -25.06 -19.28
C GLY A 137 11.03 -25.47 -19.88
N GLU A 138 12.13 -25.31 -19.13
CA GLU A 138 13.49 -25.65 -19.56
C GLU A 138 13.85 -27.13 -19.32
N ILE A 139 13.03 -27.91 -18.61
CA ILE A 139 13.27 -29.35 -18.39
C ILE A 139 12.98 -30.13 -19.67
N PRO A 140 13.96 -30.84 -20.27
CA PRO A 140 13.70 -31.67 -21.44
C PRO A 140 12.69 -32.76 -21.11
N ALA A 141 11.63 -32.87 -21.91
CA ALA A 141 10.67 -33.97 -21.79
C ALA A 141 11.42 -35.31 -21.83
N VAL A 142 11.44 -36.02 -20.70
CA VAL A 142 11.93 -37.40 -20.65
C VAL A 142 11.03 -38.20 -21.57
N LYS A 143 11.55 -38.59 -22.74
CA LYS A 143 10.91 -39.56 -23.63
C LYS A 143 10.89 -40.89 -22.87
N THR A 144 9.78 -41.18 -22.19
CA THR A 144 9.46 -42.54 -21.77
C THR A 144 9.27 -43.35 -23.04
N THR A 145 10.26 -44.18 -23.35
CA THR A 145 10.16 -45.21 -24.38
C THR A 145 9.08 -46.19 -23.94
N SER A 146 7.90 -46.05 -24.53
CA SER A 146 6.84 -47.04 -24.46
C SER A 146 7.35 -48.36 -25.03
N LYS A 147 7.73 -49.31 -24.18
CA LYS A 147 7.81 -50.71 -24.57
C LYS A 147 6.38 -51.23 -24.69
N SER A 148 6.01 -51.49 -25.94
CA SER A 148 4.84 -52.26 -26.32
C SER A 148 4.99 -53.70 -25.86
N ASP A 149 4.05 -54.21 -25.07
CA ASP A 149 3.73 -55.64 -25.04
C ASP A 149 2.21 -55.83 -25.08
N LYS A 150 1.76 -56.54 -26.12
CA LYS A 150 0.37 -56.99 -26.31
C LYS A 150 0.20 -58.37 -25.66
N LYS A 151 -0.87 -58.55 -24.87
CA LYS A 151 -1.94 -59.57 -25.01
C LYS A 151 -2.57 -59.93 -23.66
N GLY A 152 -3.90 -60.10 -23.66
CA GLY A 152 -4.59 -60.99 -22.70
C GLY A 152 -5.94 -60.46 -22.20
N SER A 153 -7.01 -60.93 -22.81
CA SER A 153 -8.41 -60.73 -22.43
C SER A 153 -8.80 -61.49 -21.15
N SER A 154 -9.65 -60.94 -20.28
CA SER A 154 -10.92 -61.57 -19.81
C SER A 154 -11.53 -60.92 -18.55
N ALA A 155 -12.85 -60.70 -18.62
CA ALA A 155 -13.94 -60.49 -17.66
C ALA A 155 -13.74 -60.62 -16.12
N GLY A 156 -14.56 -59.83 -15.39
CA GLY A 156 -15.03 -60.05 -14.00
C GLY A 156 -15.20 -58.74 -13.21
N HIS A 157 -16.38 -58.09 -13.21
CA HIS A 157 -17.32 -57.98 -12.06
C HIS A 157 -16.66 -58.00 -10.66
N VAL A 158 -16.75 -56.92 -9.88
CA VAL A 158 -17.79 -56.70 -8.84
C VAL A 158 -17.66 -55.31 -8.19
N ASP A 159 -18.79 -54.89 -7.64
CA ASP A 159 -19.18 -53.66 -6.96
C ASP A 159 -18.31 -53.22 -5.77
N ALA A 160 -18.36 -51.93 -5.43
CA ALA A 160 -18.91 -51.47 -4.15
C ALA A 160 -18.81 -49.95 -4.00
N GLU A 161 -19.88 -49.40 -3.42
CA GLU A 161 -20.17 -48.01 -3.15
C GLU A 161 -19.24 -47.34 -2.10
N SER A 162 -19.31 -46.01 -2.11
CA SER A 162 -18.99 -44.98 -1.10
C SER A 162 -19.40 -45.32 0.36
N PRO A 163 -19.33 -44.42 1.37
CA PRO A 163 -18.51 -43.22 1.66
C PRO A 163 -18.06 -43.14 3.16
N ALA A 164 -17.63 -41.96 3.60
CA ALA A 164 -17.59 -41.39 4.97
C ALA A 164 -16.38 -41.76 5.84
N ASP A 165 -15.51 -40.82 6.24
CA ASP A 165 -15.70 -39.67 7.17
C ASP A 165 -15.95 -40.12 8.61
N VAL A 166 -14.97 -39.91 9.50
CA VAL A 166 -15.14 -39.65 10.95
C VAL A 166 -13.80 -39.25 11.60
N SER A 167 -13.91 -38.12 12.27
CA SER A 167 -13.10 -37.46 13.31
C SER A 167 -12.19 -38.28 14.23
N GLY A 168 -11.14 -37.62 14.74
CA GLY A 168 -10.53 -37.95 16.03
C GLY A 168 -9.34 -37.05 16.37
N GLU A 169 -9.51 -36.14 17.32
CA GLU A 169 -8.47 -35.32 17.96
C GLU A 169 -7.52 -36.18 18.81
N ALA A 170 -6.24 -35.81 18.92
CA ALA A 170 -5.48 -35.84 20.18
C ALA A 170 -4.11 -35.16 20.03
N GLU A 171 -3.80 -34.35 21.03
CA GLU A 171 -2.56 -33.60 21.26
C GLU A 171 -1.36 -34.52 21.55
N GLN A 172 -0.14 -34.07 21.25
CA GLN A 172 1.01 -34.28 22.15
C GLN A 172 2.13 -33.27 21.90
N GLU A 173 2.45 -32.54 22.96
CA GLU A 173 3.63 -31.69 23.13
C GLU A 173 4.92 -32.50 23.07
N VAL A 174 5.96 -31.96 22.43
CA VAL A 174 7.35 -32.34 22.70
C VAL A 174 8.15 -31.09 23.02
N VAL A 175 8.64 -31.07 24.25
CA VAL A 175 9.57 -30.12 24.85
C VAL A 175 10.99 -30.53 24.47
N GLU A 176 11.79 -29.63 23.89
CA GLU A 176 13.24 -29.79 23.90
C GLU A 176 13.98 -28.51 24.30
N LYS A 177 15.05 -28.75 25.06
CA LYS A 177 15.73 -27.85 25.98
C LYS A 177 16.68 -26.88 25.27
N LYS A 178 16.79 -25.68 25.83
CA LYS A 178 17.90 -24.74 25.59
C LYS A 178 18.99 -24.97 26.62
N GLU A 179 20.24 -25.08 26.17
CA GLU A 179 21.42 -24.82 26.99
C GLU A 179 22.04 -23.48 26.57
N ASP A 180 22.31 -22.67 27.58
CA ASP A 180 23.02 -21.39 27.52
C ASP A 180 24.53 -21.65 27.69
N GLU A 181 25.38 -21.04 26.86
CA GLU A 181 26.72 -20.65 27.29
C GLU A 181 27.11 -19.25 26.80
N LYS A 182 27.82 -18.54 27.68
CA LYS A 182 28.07 -17.10 27.68
C LYS A 182 29.49 -16.77 27.17
N LYS A 183 29.55 -15.71 26.35
CA LYS A 183 30.54 -14.61 26.30
C LYS A 183 32.03 -14.93 26.10
N SER A 184 32.62 -14.30 25.08
CA SER A 184 33.56 -13.17 25.31
C SER A 184 33.80 -12.38 24.02
N ASN A 185 34.33 -11.17 24.19
CA ASN A 185 34.35 -10.04 23.26
C ASN A 185 35.81 -9.73 22.89
N VAL A 186 36.16 -9.69 21.60
CA VAL A 186 37.39 -9.03 21.10
C VAL A 186 37.10 -8.39 19.73
N LYS A 187 37.49 -7.12 19.57
CA LYS A 187 37.55 -6.39 18.29
C LYS A 187 38.97 -6.41 17.73
N VAL A 188 39.07 -6.42 16.40
CA VAL A 188 39.91 -5.59 15.48
C VAL A 188 40.51 -6.43 14.35
N GLY A 189 40.29 -6.00 13.09
CA GLY A 189 41.30 -6.05 12.02
C GLY A 189 41.04 -6.95 10.80
N ASP A 190 40.56 -6.31 9.72
CA ASP A 190 40.95 -6.42 8.29
C ASP A 190 41.12 -7.79 7.58
N GLY A 191 40.61 -7.85 6.34
CA GLY A 191 40.93 -8.89 5.34
C GLY A 191 39.82 -9.87 4.98
N ASP A 192 39.25 -9.74 3.78
CA ASP A 192 38.28 -10.64 3.16
C ASP A 192 38.83 -12.08 3.02
N ALA A 193 38.59 -12.91 4.03
CA ALA A 193 38.98 -14.32 4.08
C ALA A 193 38.07 -15.24 3.25
N PHE A 194 37.32 -14.72 2.28
CA PHE A 194 36.43 -15.50 1.40
C PHE A 194 36.93 -15.60 -0.05
N ALA A 195 37.94 -14.80 -0.43
CA ALA A 195 38.47 -14.79 -1.78
C ALA A 195 39.54 -15.87 -2.04
N SER A 196 40.13 -16.45 -0.99
CA SER A 196 41.21 -17.44 -1.05
C SER A 196 40.76 -18.89 -1.32
N GLU A 197 39.45 -19.17 -1.24
CA GLU A 197 38.89 -20.53 -1.37
C GLU A 197 38.20 -20.83 -2.72
N MET A 198 38.25 -19.91 -3.69
CA MET A 198 37.66 -20.16 -5.01
C MET A 198 38.63 -20.82 -5.99
N PRO A 199 38.17 -21.77 -6.84
CA PRO A 199 38.98 -22.37 -7.89
C PRO A 199 39.61 -21.32 -8.81
N LEU A 200 40.86 -21.56 -9.26
CA LEU A 200 41.61 -20.63 -10.12
C LEU A 200 40.85 -20.22 -11.39
N SER A 201 39.99 -21.09 -11.93
CA SER A 201 39.13 -20.80 -13.08
C SER A 201 38.12 -19.67 -12.83
N PHE A 202 37.67 -19.48 -11.59
CA PHE A 202 36.76 -18.40 -11.22
C PHE A 202 37.49 -17.06 -10.98
N ARG A 203 38.76 -17.08 -10.57
CA ARG A 203 39.57 -15.86 -10.41
C ARG A 203 40.03 -15.24 -11.73
N LEU A 204 40.13 -16.06 -12.77
CA LEU A 204 40.63 -15.65 -14.10
C LEU A 204 39.52 -15.23 -15.07
N TRP A 205 38.25 -15.38 -14.70
CA TRP A 205 37.13 -14.90 -15.52
C TRP A 205 37.02 -13.37 -15.43
N LYS A 206 37.63 -12.68 -16.39
CA LYS A 206 37.37 -11.26 -16.65
C LYS A 206 36.33 -11.17 -17.78
N PRO A 207 35.17 -10.53 -17.58
CA PRO A 207 34.27 -10.24 -18.68
C PRO A 207 34.97 -9.33 -19.70
N SER A 208 34.87 -9.69 -20.98
CA SER A 208 35.34 -8.86 -22.09
C SER A 208 34.62 -7.51 -22.06
N MET A 209 35.36 -6.42 -21.85
CA MET A 209 34.85 -5.06 -21.96
C MET A 209 34.72 -4.70 -23.43
N GLN A 210 33.52 -4.86 -23.98
CA GLN A 210 33.14 -4.26 -25.26
C GLN A 210 32.30 -3.00 -25.01
N THR A 211 32.85 -1.87 -25.48
CA THR A 211 32.19 -0.60 -25.86
C THR A 211 31.19 0.01 -24.87
N GLN A 212 31.62 1.11 -24.24
CA GLN A 212 30.79 2.02 -23.45
C GLN A 212 29.66 2.63 -24.30
N ALA A 213 28.46 2.06 -24.21
CA ALA A 213 27.23 2.85 -24.34
C ALA A 213 27.02 3.60 -23.02
N SER A 214 26.65 4.88 -23.10
CA SER A 214 26.44 5.78 -21.96
C SER A 214 25.53 5.15 -20.90
N VAL A 215 26.08 4.92 -19.72
CA VAL A 215 25.39 4.33 -18.57
C VAL A 215 24.28 5.27 -18.10
N PRO A 216 23.00 4.83 -18.06
CA PRO A 216 21.94 5.62 -17.43
C PRO A 216 22.22 5.72 -15.92
N LYS A 217 22.16 6.92 -15.36
CA LYS A 217 22.30 7.18 -13.92
C LYS A 217 21.30 6.32 -13.14
N ALA A 218 21.82 5.36 -12.38
CA ALA A 218 21.04 4.47 -11.54
C ALA A 218 20.38 5.23 -10.39
N ILE A 219 19.04 5.28 -10.39
CA ILE A 219 18.25 5.57 -9.20
C ILE A 219 17.92 4.21 -8.56
N GLY A 220 18.80 3.74 -7.67
CA GLY A 220 18.57 2.64 -6.73
C GLY A 220 18.28 1.24 -7.32
N LYS A 221 19.31 0.39 -7.44
CA LYS A 221 19.33 -1.10 -7.52
C LYS A 221 18.33 -1.87 -8.43
N ALA A 222 17.36 -1.26 -9.07
CA ALA A 222 16.62 -1.83 -10.19
C ALA A 222 17.22 -1.22 -11.46
N ALA A 223 17.73 -2.06 -12.37
CA ALA A 223 18.03 -1.61 -13.71
C ALA A 223 16.72 -1.07 -14.30
N VAL A 224 16.64 0.24 -14.52
CA VAL A 224 15.53 0.87 -15.22
C VAL A 224 15.56 0.29 -16.63
N GLY A 225 14.64 -0.64 -16.91
CA GLY A 225 14.63 -1.45 -18.13
C GLY A 225 14.70 -2.94 -17.84
N SER A 226 13.56 -3.53 -17.51
CA SER A 226 13.21 -4.91 -17.88
C SER A 226 11.72 -5.04 -17.61
N GLU A 227 11.05 -5.80 -18.45
CA GLU A 227 9.59 -5.94 -18.52
C GLU A 227 8.95 -6.27 -17.16
N PHE A 228 7.63 -6.30 -17.12
CA PHE A 228 6.94 -6.84 -15.95
C PHE A 228 7.53 -8.21 -15.57
N PRO A 229 7.79 -8.48 -14.28
CA PRO A 229 7.49 -7.69 -13.06
C PRO A 229 8.61 -6.75 -12.58
N LEU A 230 9.76 -6.70 -13.27
CA LEU A 230 10.95 -5.96 -12.83
C LEU A 230 10.82 -4.43 -13.01
N ASN A 231 9.86 -3.99 -13.82
CA ASN A 231 9.49 -2.59 -14.00
C ASN A 231 8.70 -1.98 -12.83
N VAL A 232 8.26 -2.76 -11.83
CA VAL A 232 7.42 -2.26 -10.72
C VAL A 232 8.21 -2.10 -9.43
N ILE A 233 8.07 -0.95 -8.78
CA ILE A 233 8.65 -0.68 -7.46
C ILE A 233 7.57 -0.17 -6.51
N PHE A 234 7.61 -0.60 -5.25
CA PHE A 234 6.74 -0.08 -4.19
C PHE A 234 7.54 0.63 -3.11
N LYS A 235 7.06 1.81 -2.68
CA LYS A 235 7.70 2.64 -1.65
C LYS A 235 6.67 3.21 -0.67
N ARG A 236 7.02 3.22 0.63
CA ARG A 236 6.24 3.98 1.61
C ARG A 236 6.52 5.46 1.43
N GLU A 237 5.49 6.25 1.22
CA GLU A 237 5.59 7.69 1.09
C GLU A 237 4.26 8.37 1.45
N ASP A 238 4.33 9.41 2.26
CA ASP A 238 3.25 10.38 2.40
C ASP A 238 3.38 11.44 1.30
N ILE A 239 2.54 11.35 0.27
CA ILE A 239 2.63 12.25 -0.90
C ILE A 239 2.45 13.74 -0.53
N VAL A 240 1.84 14.07 0.62
CA VAL A 240 1.63 15.46 1.05
C VAL A 240 2.83 15.98 1.83
N ALA A 241 3.36 15.17 2.75
CA ALA A 241 4.36 15.57 3.73
C ALA A 241 5.80 15.24 3.29
N ASP A 242 6.03 14.10 2.66
CA ASP A 242 7.36 13.63 2.30
C ASP A 242 7.87 14.35 1.04
N ALA A 243 9.20 14.49 0.95
CA ALA A 243 9.88 14.89 -0.27
C ALA A 243 9.85 13.73 -1.27
N HIS A 244 9.43 14.01 -2.50
CA HIS A 244 9.42 13.02 -3.57
C HIS A 244 10.72 13.11 -4.36
N ALA A 245 11.44 11.99 -4.47
CA ALA A 245 12.75 11.95 -5.14
C ALA A 245 12.65 11.70 -6.66
N GLY A 246 11.50 11.19 -7.13
CA GLY A 246 11.24 10.98 -8.55
C GLY A 246 10.91 12.28 -9.27
N LYS A 247 11.05 12.26 -10.59
CA LYS A 247 10.60 13.32 -11.51
C LYS A 247 10.47 12.73 -12.91
N GLU A 248 9.91 13.53 -13.81
CA GLU A 248 9.78 13.21 -15.23
C GLU A 248 8.93 11.95 -15.44
N TYR A 249 7.74 11.96 -14.85
CA TYR A 249 6.72 10.94 -15.10
C TYR A 249 5.91 11.30 -16.34
N ASP A 250 5.66 10.31 -17.19
CA ASP A 250 4.78 10.46 -18.35
C ASP A 250 3.31 10.29 -17.95
N PHE A 251 3.04 9.50 -16.92
CA PHE A 251 1.71 9.36 -16.33
C PHE A 251 1.76 9.29 -14.81
N ILE A 252 0.71 9.79 -14.17
CA ILE A 252 0.48 9.65 -12.74
C ILE A 252 -0.96 9.17 -12.53
N THR A 253 -1.14 8.09 -11.79
CA THR A 253 -2.46 7.61 -11.39
C THR A 253 -2.79 8.01 -9.96
N CYS A 254 -4.04 8.42 -9.74
CA CYS A 254 -4.56 8.87 -8.45
C CYS A 254 -5.96 8.28 -8.25
N PHE A 255 -6.02 6.96 -8.07
CA PHE A 255 -7.27 6.23 -7.99
C PHE A 255 -7.79 6.15 -6.57
N SER A 256 -8.96 6.73 -6.30
CA SER A 256 -9.67 6.51 -5.03
C SER A 256 -8.85 6.82 -3.77
N VAL A 257 -7.97 7.82 -3.85
CA VAL A 257 -7.16 8.29 -2.70
C VAL A 257 -7.48 9.74 -2.31
N THR A 258 -7.99 10.55 -3.25
CA THR A 258 -8.19 12.00 -3.05
C THR A 258 -9.01 12.35 -1.83
N LYS A 259 -10.10 11.63 -1.55
CA LYS A 259 -10.89 11.83 -0.31
C LYS A 259 -10.04 11.73 0.95
N TRP A 260 -9.13 10.78 1.02
CA TRP A 260 -8.34 10.56 2.24
C TRP A 260 -7.32 11.67 2.41
N ILE A 261 -6.61 12.05 1.34
CA ILE A 261 -5.74 13.24 1.32
C ILE A 261 -6.52 14.46 1.79
N HIS A 262 -7.71 14.67 1.22
CA HIS A 262 -8.55 15.83 1.47
C HIS A 262 -9.12 15.88 2.89
N LEU A 263 -9.54 14.75 3.46
CA LEU A 263 -10.01 14.68 4.85
C LEU A 263 -8.85 14.89 5.85
N PHE A 264 -7.66 14.35 5.58
CA PHE A 264 -6.54 14.45 6.51
C PHE A 264 -5.77 15.77 6.41
N HIS A 265 -5.76 16.42 5.24
CA HIS A 265 -4.95 17.62 4.99
C HIS A 265 -5.75 18.84 4.52
N GLY A 266 -7.09 18.73 4.43
CA GLY A 266 -7.95 19.82 3.99
C GLY A 266 -7.74 20.22 2.52
N ASP A 267 -8.31 21.36 2.14
CA ASP A 267 -8.18 21.90 0.78
C ASP A 267 -6.72 22.17 0.42
N GLU A 268 -5.93 22.70 1.36
CA GLU A 268 -4.52 22.99 1.14
C GLU A 268 -3.71 21.74 0.79
N GLY A 269 -3.98 20.61 1.46
CA GLY A 269 -3.30 19.36 1.16
C GLY A 269 -3.63 18.80 -0.22
N ILE A 270 -4.91 18.83 -0.64
CA ILE A 270 -5.28 18.29 -1.95
C ILE A 270 -4.79 19.20 -3.10
N LYS A 271 -4.83 20.53 -2.92
CA LYS A 271 -4.25 21.49 -3.87
C LYS A 271 -2.75 21.29 -4.03
N LYS A 272 -2.02 21.19 -2.92
CA LYS A 272 -0.57 20.90 -2.90
C LYS A 272 -0.24 19.59 -3.63
N VAL A 273 -1.08 18.56 -3.50
CA VAL A 273 -0.88 17.30 -4.24
C VAL A 273 -1.11 17.50 -5.73
N PHE A 274 -2.13 18.26 -6.15
CA PHE A 274 -2.35 18.54 -7.57
C PHE A 274 -1.21 19.35 -8.19
N GLU A 275 -0.72 20.37 -7.49
CA GLU A 275 0.47 21.15 -7.88
C GLU A 275 1.70 20.24 -8.00
N LYS A 276 1.97 19.42 -6.98
CA LYS A 276 3.07 18.44 -7.00
C LYS A 276 2.95 17.46 -8.17
N ILE A 277 1.76 16.93 -8.45
CA ILE A 277 1.53 16.05 -9.60
C ILE A 277 1.90 16.77 -10.91
N TYR A 278 1.45 18.02 -11.08
CA TYR A 278 1.77 18.80 -12.26
C TYR A 278 3.28 19.01 -12.41
N GLU A 279 3.99 19.35 -11.33
CA GLU A 279 5.45 19.49 -11.34
C GLU A 279 6.19 18.20 -11.72
N LEU A 280 5.70 17.06 -11.23
CA LEU A 280 6.31 15.75 -11.46
C LEU A 280 6.10 15.20 -12.89
N LEU A 281 5.06 15.66 -13.59
CA LEU A 281 4.76 15.26 -14.96
C LEU A 281 5.70 15.91 -15.99
N THR A 282 6.09 15.16 -17.01
CA THR A 282 6.72 15.70 -18.23
C THR A 282 5.74 16.54 -19.04
N PRO A 283 6.20 17.46 -19.91
CA PRO A 283 5.32 18.11 -20.89
C PRO A 283 4.56 17.07 -21.72
N GLY A 284 3.24 17.21 -21.84
CA GLY A 284 2.38 16.22 -22.50
C GLY A 284 2.01 15.00 -21.64
N GLY A 285 2.55 14.90 -20.41
CA GLY A 285 2.22 13.86 -19.45
C GLY A 285 0.78 13.95 -18.94
N ARG A 286 0.29 12.85 -18.34
CA ARG A 286 -1.13 12.70 -17.98
C ARG A 286 -1.33 12.37 -16.50
N LEU A 287 -2.26 13.05 -15.84
CA LEU A 287 -2.85 12.62 -14.58
C LEU A 287 -4.13 11.84 -14.88
N ILE A 288 -4.24 10.61 -14.39
CA ILE A 288 -5.47 9.81 -14.42
C ILE A 288 -6.03 9.74 -12.99
N ILE A 289 -7.24 10.27 -12.78
CA ILE A 289 -7.79 10.52 -11.45
C ILE A 289 -9.22 9.99 -11.29
N GLU A 290 -9.45 9.24 -10.21
CA GLU A 290 -10.77 8.73 -9.82
C GLU A 290 -11.18 9.33 -8.46
N PRO A 291 -11.80 10.53 -8.45
CA PRO A 291 -12.21 11.16 -7.20
C PRO A 291 -13.44 10.47 -6.59
N GLN A 292 -13.42 10.24 -5.28
CA GLN A 292 -14.60 9.71 -4.61
C GLN A 292 -15.67 10.79 -4.44
N PRO A 293 -16.97 10.45 -4.56
CA PRO A 293 -18.05 11.43 -4.46
C PRO A 293 -18.17 11.99 -3.03
N TRP A 294 -18.63 13.24 -2.93
CA TRP A 294 -18.81 13.95 -1.65
C TRP A 294 -19.66 13.18 -0.64
N LYS A 295 -20.71 12.47 -1.08
CA LYS A 295 -21.55 11.60 -0.22
C LYS A 295 -20.72 10.59 0.59
N SER A 296 -19.60 10.13 0.06
CA SER A 296 -18.71 9.18 0.73
C SER A 296 -17.83 9.82 1.82
N TYR A 297 -17.63 11.15 1.80
CA TYR A 297 -16.92 11.89 2.84
C TYR A 297 -17.73 11.92 4.14
N HIS A 298 -19.04 12.14 4.04
CA HIS A 298 -19.93 12.19 5.21
C HIS A 298 -19.84 10.92 6.08
N LYS A 299 -19.62 9.77 5.45
CA LYS A 299 -19.47 8.47 6.15
C LYS A 299 -18.12 8.31 6.86
N ARG A 300 -17.12 9.15 6.56
CA ARG A 300 -15.73 9.01 7.02
C ARG A 300 -15.19 10.26 7.73
N LYS A 301 -15.96 11.34 7.83
CA LYS A 301 -15.57 12.61 8.45
C LYS A 301 -15.16 12.52 9.93
N PHE A 302 -15.60 11.49 10.66
CA PHE A 302 -15.26 11.28 12.08
C PHE A 302 -14.33 10.07 12.28
N THR A 303 -13.46 9.81 11.31
CA THR A 303 -12.52 8.68 11.41
C THR A 303 -11.35 9.00 12.37
N SER A 304 -11.00 10.28 12.49
CA SER A 304 -10.07 10.84 13.48
C SER A 304 -10.41 12.30 13.80
N ASP A 305 -9.83 12.84 14.87
CA ASP A 305 -9.98 14.26 15.25
C ASP A 305 -9.53 15.20 14.13
N VAL A 306 -8.46 14.83 13.40
CA VAL A 306 -7.96 15.56 12.23
C VAL A 306 -9.04 15.63 11.14
N THR A 307 -9.64 14.48 10.78
CA THR A 307 -10.69 14.46 9.76
C THR A 307 -11.93 15.23 10.19
N ALA A 308 -12.26 15.20 11.49
CA ALA A 308 -13.41 15.91 12.05
C ALA A 308 -13.20 17.42 12.02
N ALA A 309 -11.98 17.89 12.31
CA ALA A 309 -11.61 19.29 12.29
C ALA A 309 -11.52 19.87 10.86
N ASN A 310 -11.08 19.07 9.89
CA ASN A 310 -10.93 19.51 8.50
C ASN A 310 -12.23 19.48 7.71
N TYR A 311 -13.07 18.45 7.89
CA TYR A 311 -14.30 18.28 7.12
C TYR A 311 -15.19 19.53 6.98
N PRO A 312 -15.52 20.29 8.05
CA PRO A 312 -16.36 21.48 7.92
C PRO A 312 -15.66 22.64 7.17
N LYS A 313 -14.32 22.61 7.05
CA LYS A 313 -13.53 23.65 6.38
C LYS A 313 -13.35 23.41 4.88
N ILE A 314 -13.63 22.19 4.39
CA ILE A 314 -13.49 21.85 2.96
C ILE A 314 -14.45 22.71 2.13
N GLN A 315 -13.91 23.46 1.18
CA GLN A 315 -14.66 24.27 0.21
C GLN A 315 -14.57 23.68 -1.19
N LEU A 316 -13.35 23.33 -1.65
CA LEU A 316 -13.16 22.68 -2.94
C LEU A 316 -13.86 21.32 -2.91
N ARG A 317 -14.88 21.07 -3.76
CA ARG A 317 -15.56 19.77 -3.77
C ARG A 317 -15.00 18.86 -4.86
N PRO A 318 -15.14 17.53 -4.74
CA PRO A 318 -14.68 16.59 -5.77
C PRO A 318 -15.21 16.87 -7.18
N LYS A 319 -16.44 17.40 -7.29
CA LYS A 319 -17.05 17.80 -8.57
C LYS A 319 -16.31 18.97 -9.25
N ASP A 320 -15.59 19.77 -8.47
CA ASP A 320 -14.89 20.97 -8.92
C ASP A 320 -13.38 20.69 -9.14
N PHE A 321 -12.90 19.46 -8.87
CA PHE A 321 -11.50 19.08 -9.11
C PHE A 321 -11.08 19.23 -10.58
N PRO A 322 -11.86 18.77 -11.59
CA PRO A 322 -11.47 18.95 -12.99
C PRO A 322 -11.24 20.41 -13.37
N LYS A 323 -12.16 21.29 -12.93
CA LYS A 323 -12.06 22.73 -13.13
C LYS A 323 -10.81 23.31 -12.46
N HIS A 324 -10.55 22.94 -11.21
CA HIS A 324 -9.40 23.39 -10.45
C HIS A 324 -8.06 22.94 -11.06
N LEU A 325 -7.99 21.70 -11.56
CA LEU A 325 -6.80 21.18 -12.25
C LEU A 325 -6.43 22.04 -13.48
N VAL A 326 -7.43 22.50 -14.24
CA VAL A 326 -7.19 23.34 -15.43
C VAL A 326 -6.90 24.78 -15.03
N GLU A 327 -7.80 25.42 -14.26
CA GLU A 327 -7.76 26.87 -14.06
C GLU A 327 -6.72 27.32 -13.04
N ALA A 328 -6.44 26.52 -12.00
CA ALA A 328 -5.55 26.90 -10.92
C ALA A 328 -4.18 26.22 -11.00
N VAL A 329 -4.14 24.94 -11.39
CA VAL A 329 -2.89 24.16 -11.43
C VAL A 329 -2.18 24.31 -12.78
N GLY A 330 -2.92 24.49 -13.87
CA GLY A 330 -2.36 24.76 -15.20
C GLY A 330 -2.34 23.56 -16.16
N PHE A 331 -3.08 22.48 -15.86
CA PHE A 331 -3.29 21.42 -16.87
C PHE A 331 -4.01 22.01 -18.09
N ARG A 332 -3.59 21.62 -19.30
CA ARG A 332 -4.20 22.08 -20.54
C ARG A 332 -5.67 21.69 -20.67
N SER A 333 -6.00 20.47 -20.26
CA SER A 333 -7.37 19.96 -20.25
C SER A 333 -7.57 18.97 -19.10
N CYS A 334 -8.82 18.77 -18.70
CA CYS A 334 -9.23 17.69 -17.81
C CYS A 334 -10.56 17.12 -18.33
N GLU A 335 -10.49 15.95 -18.94
CA GLU A 335 -11.59 15.33 -19.66
C GLU A 335 -12.17 14.18 -18.85
N PHE A 336 -13.49 14.05 -18.93
CA PHE A 336 -14.20 12.90 -18.40
C PHE A 336 -13.99 11.69 -19.32
N LEU A 337 -13.60 10.55 -18.74
CA LEU A 337 -13.46 9.30 -19.47
C LEU A 337 -14.75 8.47 -19.36
N GLU A 338 -15.00 7.91 -18.18
CA GLU A 338 -16.13 7.04 -17.94
C GLU A 338 -16.50 7.02 -16.45
N VAL A 339 -17.70 6.54 -16.13
CA VAL A 339 -18.04 6.13 -14.75
C VAL A 339 -17.78 4.63 -14.60
N CYS A 340 -16.65 4.28 -13.99
CA CYS A 340 -16.34 2.89 -13.66
C CYS A 340 -17.29 2.38 -12.55
N GLN A 341 -17.96 1.25 -12.81
CA GLN A 341 -18.88 0.60 -11.87
C GLN A 341 -18.55 -0.88 -11.72
N THR A 342 -18.32 -1.34 -10.47
CA THR A 342 -17.93 -2.74 -10.21
C THR A 342 -19.10 -3.67 -9.86
N SER A 343 -20.19 -3.16 -9.32
CA SER A 343 -21.40 -3.96 -9.04
C SER A 343 -22.64 -3.06 -8.91
N SER A 344 -23.84 -3.66 -8.89
CA SER A 344 -25.12 -2.93 -8.83
C SER A 344 -25.27 -1.99 -7.62
N LYS A 345 -24.54 -2.22 -6.52
CA LYS A 345 -24.51 -1.37 -5.31
C LYS A 345 -23.10 -0.86 -4.94
N GLY A 346 -22.07 -1.23 -5.71
CA GLY A 346 -20.66 -0.94 -5.41
C GLY A 346 -20.07 0.15 -6.31
N PHE A 347 -19.04 0.82 -5.78
CA PHE A 347 -18.09 1.72 -6.45
C PHE A 347 -18.50 2.21 -7.83
N ARG A 348 -19.34 3.25 -7.88
CA ARG A 348 -19.66 4.01 -9.10
C ARG A 348 -18.95 5.36 -9.02
N ARG A 349 -17.85 5.52 -9.75
CA ARG A 349 -16.98 6.72 -9.66
C ARG A 349 -16.57 7.20 -11.05
N PRO A 350 -16.62 8.52 -11.29
CA PRO A 350 -16.11 9.07 -12.54
C PRO A 350 -14.58 8.94 -12.58
N LEU A 351 -14.07 8.69 -13.76
CA LEU A 351 -12.66 8.73 -14.09
C LEU A 351 -12.40 9.92 -15.02
N TYR A 352 -11.33 10.66 -14.74
CA TYR A 352 -10.88 11.77 -15.56
C TYR A 352 -9.43 11.60 -15.97
N VAL A 353 -9.06 12.19 -17.10
CA VAL A 353 -7.67 12.37 -17.53
C VAL A 353 -7.38 13.85 -17.66
N ALA A 354 -6.33 14.33 -17.01
CA ALA A 354 -5.83 15.69 -17.19
C ALA A 354 -4.49 15.65 -17.92
N GLN A 355 -4.33 16.49 -18.95
CA GLN A 355 -3.12 16.53 -19.76
C GLN A 355 -2.32 17.80 -19.45
N LYS A 356 -1.03 17.63 -19.18
CA LYS A 356 -0.09 18.74 -18.95
C LYS A 356 0.30 19.41 -20.26
#